data_AF-A0A366HMW4-F1
#
_entry.id   AF-A0A366HMW4-F1
#
_cell.length_a   1.000
_cell.length_b   1.000
_cell.length_c   1.000
_cell.angle_alpha   90.00
_cell.angle_beta   90.00
_cell.angle_gamma   90.00
#
_symmetry.space_group_name_H-M   'P 1'
#
loop_
_entity.id
_entity.type
_entity.pdbx_description
1 polymer ?
#
loop_
_entity_poly.entity_id
_entity_poly.type
_entity_poly.pdbx_seq_one_letter_code
_entity_poly.pdbx_strand_id
1 'polypeptide(L)'
;MEHDIDRIIAGVRRLHPDVVVVQMSKYLPADDDGLWWFRLPDVDPDIQVESSSYDCPFIVEHSGMKSSSEAIHVNFVEEGVHIVDRYLRSLKAR
;
A
#
# COMPACT_ATOMS: atom_id res chain seq x y z
N MET A 1 -17.17 7.37 8.29
CA MET A 1 -16.66 6.09 8.84
C MET A 1 -15.23 6.00 8.35
N GLU A 2 -14.28 5.60 9.20
CA GLU A 2 -12.87 5.45 8.78
C GLU A 2 -12.74 4.10 8.08
N HIS A 3 -12.17 4.09 6.86
CA HIS A 3 -11.94 2.85 6.11
C HIS A 3 -10.66 2.16 6.60
N ASP A 4 -10.54 0.85 6.39
CA ASP A 4 -9.34 0.13 6.79
C ASP A 4 -8.08 0.66 6.10
N ILE A 5 -8.19 1.18 4.88
CA ILE A 5 -7.05 1.80 4.19
C ILE A 5 -6.54 3.05 4.92
N ASP A 6 -7.43 3.87 5.50
CA ASP A 6 -7.05 5.03 6.30
C ASP A 6 -6.25 4.59 7.53
N ARG A 7 -6.67 3.49 8.16
CA ARG A 7 -5.99 2.90 9.32
C ARG A 7 -4.62 2.33 8.94
N ILE A 8 -4.49 1.70 7.77
CA ILE A 8 -3.21 1.26 7.22
C ILE A 8 -2.29 2.47 6.98
N ILE A 9 -2.78 3.50 6.29
CA ILE A 9 -2.01 4.73 6.00
C ILE A 9 -1.52 5.38 7.29
N ALA A 10 -2.38 5.52 8.29
CA ALA A 10 -2.02 6.07 9.59
C ALA A 10 -0.97 5.19 10.30
N GLY A 11 -1.11 3.86 10.24
CA GLY A 11 -0.13 2.91 10.77
C GLY A 11 1.25 3.06 10.14
N VAL A 12 1.31 3.09 8.81
CA VAL A 12 2.56 3.21 8.07
C VAL A 12 3.22 4.58 8.31
N ARG A 13 2.45 5.68 8.29
CA ARG A 13 2.99 7.03 8.58
C ARG A 13 3.57 7.16 9.99
N ARG A 14 3.03 6.44 10.98
CA ARG A 14 3.63 6.39 12.34
C ARG A 14 5.01 5.74 12.34
N LEU A 15 5.23 4.74 11.48
CA LEU A 15 6.49 3.98 11.39
C LEU A 15 7.49 4.62 10.42
N HIS A 16 6.98 5.28 9.38
CA HIS A 16 7.73 5.95 8.32
C HIS A 16 7.14 7.36 8.08
N PRO A 17 7.52 8.37 8.89
CA PRO A 17 6.95 9.71 8.79
C PRO A 17 7.20 10.41 7.45
N ASP A 18 8.20 9.95 6.70
CA ASP A 18 8.61 10.42 5.38
C ASP A 18 7.87 9.74 4.23
N VAL A 19 7.03 8.72 4.51
CA VAL A 19 6.30 7.99 3.46
C VAL A 19 5.33 8.90 2.72
N VAL A 20 5.43 8.88 1.40
CA VAL A 20 4.46 9.49 0.49
C VAL A 20 3.43 8.44 0.13
N VAL A 21 2.16 8.79 0.27
CA VAL A 21 1.03 7.93 -0.12
C VAL A 21 0.27 8.61 -1.24
N VAL A 22 0.10 7.91 -2.36
CA VAL A 22 -0.64 8.40 -3.53
C VAL A 22 -1.75 7.42 -3.85
N GLN A 23 -2.99 7.91 -3.95
CA GLN A 23 -4.12 7.12 -4.44
C GLN A 23 -4.22 7.27 -5.97
N MET A 24 -4.58 6.18 -6.66
CA MET A 24 -4.92 6.25 -8.08
C MET A 24 -6.10 7.18 -8.27
N SER A 25 -5.90 8.21 -9.07
CA SER A 25 -6.97 9.13 -9.43
C SER A 25 -7.78 8.53 -10.58
N LYS A 26 -9.10 8.42 -10.40
CA LYS A 26 -10.02 8.09 -11.50
C LYS A 26 -9.86 9.12 -12.61
N TYR A 27 -9.57 8.65 -13.81
CA TYR A 27 -9.56 9.49 -15.00
C TYR A 27 -10.90 9.37 -15.76
N LEU A 28 -11.52 8.19 -15.73
CA LEU A 28 -12.83 7.88 -16.30
C LEU A 28 -13.81 7.39 -15.21
N PRO A 29 -15.13 7.52 -15.41
CA PRO A 29 -16.13 7.03 -14.45
C PRO A 29 -16.08 5.53 -14.16
N ALA A 30 -15.45 4.74 -15.04
CA ALA A 30 -15.30 3.30 -14.91
C ALA A 30 -13.99 2.87 -14.25
N ASP A 31 -13.07 3.81 -13.99
CA ASP A 31 -11.80 3.49 -13.33
C ASP A 31 -12.07 3.15 -11.86
N ASP A 32 -11.24 2.28 -11.28
CA ASP A 32 -11.21 2.06 -9.84
C ASP A 32 -10.35 3.14 -9.16
N ASP A 33 -10.69 3.56 -7.94
CA ASP A 33 -9.81 4.36 -7.07
C ASP A 33 -9.31 3.56 -5.87
N GLY A 34 -9.55 2.25 -5.87
CA GLY A 34 -9.13 1.31 -4.85
C GLY A 34 -7.64 0.96 -4.87
N LEU A 35 -6.73 1.84 -5.31
CA LEU A 35 -5.30 1.54 -5.39
C LEU A 35 -4.45 2.65 -4.76
N TRP A 36 -3.57 2.29 -3.84
CA TRP A 36 -2.71 3.22 -3.10
C TRP A 36 -1.25 2.78 -3.15
N TRP A 37 -0.36 3.67 -3.59
CA TRP A 37 1.09 3.48 -3.55
C TRP A 37 1.72 4.11 -2.31
N PHE A 38 2.60 3.37 -1.66
CA PHE A 38 3.44 3.83 -0.57
C PHE A 38 4.89 3.90 -1.05
N ARG A 39 5.50 5.08 -0.94
CA ARG A 39 6.85 5.37 -1.45
C ARG A 39 7.68 6.11 -0.43
N LEU A 40 8.99 5.87 -0.44
CA LEU A 40 9.95 6.71 0.27
C LEU A 40 10.45 7.83 -0.65
N PRO A 41 10.85 8.99 -0.13
CA PRO A 41 11.48 10.03 -0.92
C PRO A 41 12.73 9.49 -1.61
N ASP A 42 12.93 9.86 -2.88
CA ASP A 42 14.10 9.52 -3.69
C ASP A 42 14.35 8.01 -3.90
N VAL A 43 13.32 7.18 -3.71
CA VAL A 43 13.36 5.72 -3.93
C VAL A 43 12.31 5.33 -4.97
N ASP A 44 12.75 4.87 -6.14
CA ASP A 44 11.87 4.45 -7.24
C ASP A 44 10.99 3.22 -6.91
N PRO A 45 11.50 2.18 -6.20
CA PRO A 45 10.67 1.06 -5.76
C PRO A 45 9.49 1.45 -4.87
N ASP A 46 8.30 0.94 -5.19
CA ASP A 46 7.10 1.13 -4.38
C ASP A 46 6.38 -0.18 -4.05
N ILE A 47 5.46 -0.06 -3.08
CA ILE A 47 4.48 -1.08 -2.70
C ILE A 47 3.09 -0.49 -2.84
N GLN A 48 2.18 -1.27 -3.42
CA GLN A 48 0.79 -0.91 -3.61
C GLN A 48 -0.13 -1.76 -2.74
N VAL A 49 -1.20 -1.15 -2.27
CA VAL A 49 -2.30 -1.79 -1.54
C VAL A 49 -3.56 -1.52 -2.34
N GLU A 50 -4.34 -2.55 -2.64
CA GLU A 50 -5.50 -2.49 -3.52
C GLU A 50 -6.76 -3.07 -2.87
N SER A 51 -7.85 -2.30 -2.86
CA SER A 51 -9.21 -2.74 -2.56
C SER A 51 -10.23 -1.71 -3.06
N SER A 52 -11.17 -2.15 -3.89
CA SER A 52 -12.27 -1.31 -4.40
C SER A 52 -13.30 -0.91 -3.34
N SER A 53 -13.35 -1.64 -2.21
CA SER A 53 -14.22 -1.32 -1.07
C SER A 53 -13.56 -0.41 -0.05
N TYR A 54 -12.27 -0.08 -0.23
CA TYR A 54 -11.45 0.69 0.73
C TYR A 54 -11.21 -0.06 2.06
N ASP A 55 -11.77 -1.25 2.19
CA ASP A 55 -11.78 -2.07 3.38
C ASP A 55 -11.16 -3.44 3.10
N CYS A 56 -10.77 -4.18 4.14
CA CYS A 56 -10.27 -5.54 3.95
C CYS A 56 -11.31 -6.43 3.24
N PRO A 57 -10.86 -7.39 2.40
CA PRO A 57 -9.47 -7.75 2.13
C PRO A 57 -8.78 -6.82 1.13
N PHE A 58 -7.46 -6.66 1.28
CA PHE A 58 -6.60 -5.98 0.31
C PHE A 58 -5.72 -6.97 -0.46
N ILE A 59 -5.33 -6.59 -1.66
CA ILE A 59 -4.25 -7.19 -2.44
C ILE A 59 -3.03 -6.28 -2.31
N VAL A 60 -1.86 -6.85 -2.02
CA VAL A 60 -0.62 -6.10 -1.86
C VAL A 60 0.43 -6.61 -2.83
N GLU A 61 0.99 -5.71 -3.63
CA GLU A 61 2.03 -5.98 -4.61
C GLU A 61 3.18 -4.98 -4.48
N HIS A 62 4.39 -5.36 -4.88
CA HIS A 62 5.52 -4.43 -4.86
C HIS A 62 6.48 -4.68 -6.02
N SER A 63 7.27 -3.66 -6.37
CA SER A 63 8.22 -3.69 -7.50
C SER A 63 9.25 -4.83 -7.52
N GLY A 64 9.51 -5.47 -6.37
CA GLY A 64 10.37 -6.66 -6.29
C GLY A 64 9.72 -7.99 -6.71
N MET A 65 8.42 -8.00 -6.99
CA MET A 65 7.69 -9.21 -7.42
C MET A 65 7.92 -9.47 -8.91
N LYS A 66 7.97 -10.75 -9.29
CA LYS A 66 8.15 -11.19 -10.68
C LYS A 66 6.82 -11.29 -11.44
N SER A 67 5.72 -11.45 -10.72
CA SER A 67 4.38 -11.70 -11.27
C SER A 67 3.32 -11.37 -10.22
N SER A 68 2.12 -10.99 -10.66
CA SER A 68 0.96 -10.76 -9.77
C SER A 68 0.50 -12.02 -9.02
N SER A 69 0.95 -13.20 -9.46
CA SER A 69 0.75 -14.45 -8.69
C SER A 69 1.48 -14.45 -7.34
N GLU A 70 2.42 -13.53 -7.11
CA GLU A 70 3.12 -13.34 -5.83
C GLU A 70 2.41 -12.33 -4.91
N ALA A 71 1.27 -11.76 -5.35
CA ALA A 71 0.50 -10.81 -4.57
C ALA A 71 0.08 -11.39 -3.21
N ILE A 72 0.13 -10.55 -2.19
CA ILE A 72 -0.19 -10.92 -0.82
C ILE A 72 -1.62 -10.49 -0.53
N HIS A 73 -2.45 -11.42 -0.06
CA HIS A 73 -3.79 -11.11 0.42
C HIS A 73 -3.74 -10.73 1.90
N VAL A 74 -4.26 -9.55 2.22
CA VAL A 74 -4.32 -8.99 3.56
C VAL A 74 -5.75 -8.98 4.04
N ASN A 75 -6.03 -9.65 5.15
CA ASN A 75 -7.41 -9.82 5.63
C ASN A 75 -7.77 -8.90 6.81
N PHE A 76 -6.79 -8.19 7.37
CA PHE A 76 -6.97 -7.25 8.46
C PHE A 76 -5.88 -6.16 8.45
N VAL A 77 -6.21 -5.00 9.03
CA VAL A 77 -5.38 -3.78 8.98
C VAL A 77 -3.95 -4.00 9.47
N GLU A 78 -3.78 -4.70 10.58
CA GLU A 78 -2.48 -4.87 11.23
C GLU A 78 -1.48 -5.64 10.35
N GLU A 79 -1.97 -6.62 9.58
CA GLU A 79 -1.18 -7.34 8.59
C GLU A 79 -0.75 -6.43 7.44
N GLY A 80 -1.66 -5.58 6.95
CA GLY A 80 -1.36 -4.60 5.91
C GLY A 80 -0.27 -3.61 6.34
N VAL A 81 -0.38 -3.07 7.56
CA VAL A 81 0.66 -2.19 8.13
C VAL A 81 1.99 -2.92 8.22
N HIS A 82 2.00 -4.18 8.69
CA HIS A 82 3.22 -4.95 8.86
C HIS A 82 3.93 -5.24 7.53
N ILE A 83 3.18 -5.62 6.49
CA ILE A 83 3.74 -5.91 5.17
C ILE A 83 4.36 -4.65 4.55
N VAL A 84 3.64 -3.52 4.61
CA VAL A 84 4.15 -2.25 4.08
C VAL A 84 5.38 -1.78 4.84
N ASP A 85 5.36 -1.79 6.19
CA ASP A 85 6.52 -1.45 7.02
C ASP A 85 7.74 -2.32 6.67
N ARG A 86 7.56 -3.64 6.59
CA ARG A 86 8.64 -4.57 6.27
C ARG A 86 9.27 -4.26 4.92
N TYR A 87 8.45 -3.99 3.90
CA TYR A 87 8.95 -3.63 2.57
C TYR A 87 9.73 -2.31 2.61
N LEU A 88 9.16 -1.24 3.17
CA LEU A 88 9.81 0.08 3.21
C LEU A 88 11.11 0.05 4.02
N ARG A 89 11.18 -0.71 5.12
CA ARG A 89 12.44 -0.93 5.87
C ARG A 89 13.51 -1.62 5.02
N SER A 90 13.12 -2.57 4.19
CA SER A 90 14.06 -3.29 3.31
C SER A 90 14.70 -2.39 2.25
N LEU A 91 14.06 -1.28 1.90
CA LEU A 91 14.59 -0.27 0.98
C LEU A 91 15.57 0.68 1.67
N LYS A 92 15.32 1.09 2.93
CA LYS A 92 16.23 1.97 3.70
C LYS A 92 17.54 1.29 4.11
N ALA A 93 17.59 -0.04 4.10
CA ALA A 93 18.78 -0.81 4.47
C ALA A 93 19.76 -1.04 3.31
N ARG A 94 19.45 -0.53 2.11
CA ARG A 94 20.29 -0.61 0.91
C ARG A 94 21.04 0.69 0.72
#